data_AF-A0AAV4IS92-F1
#
_entry.id   AF-A0AAV4IS92-F1
#
_cell.length_a   1.000
_cell.length_b   1.000
_cell.length_c   1.000
_cell.angle_alpha   90.00
_cell.angle_beta   90.00
_cell.angle_gamma   90.00
#
_symmetry.space_group_name_H-M   'P 1'
#
loop_
_entity.id
_entity.type
_entity.pdbx_description
1 polymer ?
#
loop_
_entity_poly.entity_id
_entity_poly.type
_entity_poly.pdbx_seq_one_letter_code
_entity_poly.pdbx_strand_id
1 'polypeptide(L)'
;MAARRKSSWYGMPGNDEADELAKLAANKEMTDHNQIIWFVKTHLEQLWQADWFTEVDNKLHEIRLNLKERLVFNERLSRKQETVVSRLRIGHSWITHEYLLKGEQQPYCTACECPFTVKHILVECADFLLSRQKYYKTTDMHTLFRQVKAI
;
A
#
# COMPACT_ATOMS: atom_id res chain seq x y z
N MET A 1 -55.05 -20.86 -43.09
CA MET A 1 -53.74 -20.24 -43.41
C MET A 1 -53.57 -19.02 -42.50
N ALA A 2 -52.78 -19.12 -41.43
CA ALA A 2 -52.56 -18.00 -40.53
C ALA A 2 -51.38 -17.16 -41.05
N ALA A 3 -51.66 -15.92 -41.46
CA ALA A 3 -50.64 -14.97 -41.84
C ALA A 3 -49.73 -14.70 -40.63
N ARG A 4 -48.45 -15.09 -40.72
CA ARG A 4 -47.42 -14.69 -39.77
C ARG A 4 -47.39 -13.15 -39.76
N ARG A 5 -47.72 -12.55 -38.62
CA ARG A 5 -47.50 -11.11 -38.38
C ARG A 5 -46.01 -10.86 -38.60
N LYS A 6 -45.66 -10.11 -39.66
CA LYS A 6 -44.30 -9.60 -39.82
C LYS A 6 -44.02 -8.76 -38.58
N SER A 7 -43.00 -9.15 -37.82
CA SER A 7 -42.54 -8.44 -36.64
C SER A 7 -42.26 -6.97 -37.03
N SER A 8 -42.72 -6.02 -36.21
CA SER A 8 -42.68 -4.56 -36.46
C SER A 8 -41.29 -3.96 -36.74
N TRP A 9 -40.23 -4.78 -36.65
CA TRP A 9 -38.82 -4.41 -36.66
C TRP A 9 -38.11 -4.83 -37.96
N TYR A 10 -38.81 -5.51 -38.86
CA TYR A 10 -38.23 -6.03 -40.10
C TYR A 10 -37.85 -4.90 -41.06
N GLY A 11 -36.55 -4.71 -41.30
CA GLY A 11 -36.01 -3.70 -42.21
C GLY A 11 -35.58 -2.38 -41.56
N MET A 12 -35.42 -2.32 -40.22
CA MET A 12 -34.76 -1.17 -39.60
C MET A 12 -33.29 -1.13 -40.04
N PRO A 13 -32.80 -0.01 -40.62
CA PRO A 13 -31.40 0.12 -41.01
C PRO A 13 -30.47 -0.19 -39.82
N GLY A 14 -29.48 -1.06 -40.04
CA GLY A 14 -28.53 -1.48 -39.01
C GLY A 14 -28.94 -2.69 -38.18
N ASN A 15 -30.20 -3.17 -38.26
CA ASN A 15 -30.61 -4.38 -37.52
C ASN A 15 -30.03 -5.67 -38.10
N ASP A 16 -29.90 -5.74 -39.43
CA ASP A 16 -29.27 -6.88 -40.10
C ASP A 16 -27.76 -6.93 -39.80
N GLU A 17 -27.10 -5.77 -39.76
CA GLU A 17 -25.70 -5.65 -39.37
C GLU A 17 -25.48 -6.02 -37.89
N ALA A 18 -26.37 -5.56 -37.00
CA ALA A 18 -26.33 -5.95 -35.59
C ALA A 18 -26.52 -7.48 -35.39
N ASP A 19 -27.42 -8.11 -36.15
CA ASP A 19 -27.67 -9.56 -36.07
C ASP A 19 -26.51 -10.38 -36.64
N GLU A 20 -25.85 -9.91 -37.71
CA GLU A 20 -24.60 -10.51 -38.19
C GLU A 20 -23.48 -10.40 -37.17
N LEU A 21 -23.26 -9.22 -36.57
CA LEU A 21 -22.25 -9.03 -35.53
C LEU A 21 -22.50 -9.90 -34.30
N ALA A 22 -23.77 -10.07 -33.89
CA ALA A 22 -24.14 -10.95 -32.80
C ALA A 22 -23.83 -12.42 -33.10
N LYS A 23 -24.10 -12.89 -34.33
CA LYS A 23 -23.76 -14.25 -34.76
C LYS A 23 -22.25 -14.49 -34.83
N LEU A 24 -21.49 -13.51 -35.29
CA LEU A 24 -20.03 -13.56 -35.30
C LEU A 24 -19.47 -13.64 -33.87
N ALA A 25 -20.04 -12.88 -32.92
CA ALA A 25 -19.63 -12.89 -31.52
C ALA A 25 -20.00 -14.20 -30.80
N ALA A 26 -21.16 -14.80 -31.12
CA ALA A 26 -21.61 -16.05 -30.51
C ALA A 26 -20.68 -17.24 -30.77
N ASN A 27 -19.94 -17.21 -31.89
CA ASN A 27 -18.98 -18.25 -32.27
C ASN A 27 -17.54 -17.95 -31.80
N LYS A 28 -17.33 -16.83 -31.12
CA LYS A 28 -16.01 -16.45 -30.62
C LYS A 28 -15.79 -17.08 -29.25
N GLU A 29 -14.63 -17.68 -29.03
CA GLU A 29 -14.28 -18.17 -27.69
C GLU A 29 -14.34 -17.02 -26.69
N MET A 30 -15.14 -17.21 -25.63
CA MET A 30 -15.18 -16.27 -24.52
C MET A 30 -13.86 -16.37 -23.77
N THR A 31 -13.15 -15.24 -23.66
CA THR A 31 -12.00 -15.13 -22.77
C THR A 31 -12.44 -15.45 -21.35
N ASP A 32 -11.69 -16.31 -20.65
CA ASP A 32 -11.99 -16.64 -19.26
C ASP A 32 -12.04 -15.37 -18.42
N HIS A 33 -13.21 -15.09 -17.88
CA HIS A 33 -13.48 -13.92 -17.05
C HIS A 33 -12.49 -13.83 -15.87
N ASN A 34 -12.11 -14.97 -15.30
CA ASN A 34 -11.17 -15.02 -14.19
C ASN A 34 -9.75 -14.62 -14.62
N GLN A 35 -9.33 -15.01 -15.83
CA GLN A 35 -8.05 -14.58 -16.39
C GLN A 35 -8.00 -13.08 -16.62
N ILE A 36 -9.08 -12.48 -17.14
CA ILE A 36 -9.17 -11.02 -17.31
C ILE A 36 -9.07 -10.32 -15.95
N ILE A 37 -9.84 -10.76 -14.95
CA ILE A 37 -9.78 -10.17 -13.60
C ILE A 37 -8.38 -10.28 -13.02
N TRP A 38 -7.75 -11.46 -13.11
CA TRP A 38 -6.41 -11.68 -12.60
C TRP A 38 -5.38 -10.78 -13.28
N PHE A 39 -5.46 -10.65 -14.62
CA PHE A 39 -4.58 -9.80 -15.39
C PHE A 39 -4.72 -8.33 -14.98
N VAL A 40 -5.96 -7.82 -14.91
CA VAL A 40 -6.24 -6.45 -14.50
C VAL A 40 -5.74 -6.19 -13.08
N LYS A 41 -6.02 -7.08 -12.13
CA LYS A 41 -5.51 -6.94 -10.75
C LYS A 41 -3.99 -6.90 -10.71
N THR A 42 -3.34 -7.83 -11.41
CA THR A 42 -1.88 -7.92 -11.45
C THR A 42 -1.26 -6.66 -12.07
N HIS A 43 -1.86 -6.15 -13.14
CA HIS A 43 -1.39 -4.93 -13.79
C HIS A 43 -1.56 -3.70 -12.88
N LEU A 44 -2.72 -3.55 -12.22
CA LEU A 44 -2.94 -2.48 -11.25
C LEU A 44 -1.97 -2.55 -10.07
N GLU A 45 -1.70 -3.75 -9.55
CA GLU A 45 -0.70 -3.95 -8.50
C GLU A 45 0.72 -3.55 -8.95
N GLN A 46 1.09 -3.81 -10.21
CA GLN A 46 2.38 -3.40 -10.76
C GLN A 46 2.47 -1.88 -10.89
N LEU A 47 1.40 -1.22 -11.36
CA LEU A 47 1.34 0.24 -11.45
C LEU A 47 1.45 0.87 -10.07
N TRP A 48 0.69 0.38 -9.09
CA TRP A 48 0.79 0.87 -7.71
C TRP A 48 2.17 0.65 -7.10
N GLN A 49 2.81 -0.49 -7.38
CA GLN A 49 4.16 -0.74 -6.91
C GLN A 49 5.19 0.18 -7.60
N ALA A 50 5.00 0.49 -8.88
CA ALA A 50 5.84 1.44 -9.61
C ALA A 50 5.71 2.86 -9.05
N ASP A 51 4.48 3.33 -8.84
CA ASP A 51 4.20 4.62 -8.20
C ASP A 51 4.82 4.67 -6.80
N TRP A 52 4.67 3.59 -6.03
CA TRP A 52 5.24 3.47 -4.70
C TRP A 52 6.77 3.61 -4.68
N PHE A 53 7.48 3.07 -5.67
CA PHE A 53 8.93 3.24 -5.78
C PHE A 53 9.37 4.68 -6.07
N THR A 54 8.47 5.53 -6.55
CA THR A 54 8.75 6.96 -6.78
C THR A 54 8.53 7.82 -5.54
N GLU A 55 7.99 7.25 -4.46
CA GLU A 55 7.66 7.97 -3.24
C GLU A 55 8.92 8.38 -2.47
N VAL A 56 8.98 9.65 -2.05
CA VAL A 56 10.15 10.22 -1.38
C VAL A 56 9.82 10.86 -0.03
N ASP A 57 8.56 11.22 0.22
CA ASP A 57 8.11 11.88 1.46
C ASP A 57 7.14 11.02 2.27
N ASN A 58 7.28 9.70 2.15
CA ASN A 58 6.52 8.74 2.94
C ASN A 58 7.44 7.94 3.84
N LYS A 59 7.33 8.18 5.15
CA LYS A 59 8.11 7.46 6.17
C LYS A 59 7.89 5.94 6.11
N LEU A 60 6.71 5.50 5.67
CA LEU A 60 6.40 4.08 5.51
C LEU A 60 7.09 3.46 4.29
N HIS A 61 7.46 4.26 3.27
CA HIS A 61 8.17 3.77 2.08
C HIS A 61 9.50 3.11 2.44
N GLU A 62 10.27 3.72 3.35
CA GLU A 62 11.51 3.13 3.86
C GLU A 62 11.31 1.81 4.63
N ILE A 63 10.10 1.58 5.18
CA ILE A 63 9.78 0.40 5.98
C ILE A 63 9.12 -0.69 5.13
N ARG A 64 8.32 -0.33 4.13
CA ARG A 64 7.57 -1.26 3.29
C ARG A 64 7.98 -1.04 1.84
N LEU A 65 8.98 -1.79 1.38
CA LEU A 65 9.48 -1.68 0.01
C LEU A 65 8.55 -2.37 -1.00
N ASN A 66 7.89 -3.46 -0.59
CA ASN A 66 6.96 -4.21 -1.42
C ASN A 66 5.54 -4.11 -0.86
N LEU A 67 4.60 -3.58 -1.64
CA LEU A 67 3.20 -3.44 -1.25
C LEU A 67 2.48 -4.80 -1.17
N LYS A 68 2.95 -5.84 -1.85
CA LYS A 68 2.44 -7.21 -1.68
C LYS A 68 2.91 -7.84 -0.37
N GLU A 69 4.05 -7.39 0.16
CA GLU A 69 4.51 -7.85 1.46
C GLU A 69 3.61 -7.28 2.56
N ARG A 70 3.02 -8.18 3.35
CA ARG A 70 2.27 -7.80 4.54
C ARG A 70 3.26 -7.51 5.66
N LEU A 71 3.19 -6.31 6.24
CA LEU A 71 3.89 -6.03 7.50
C LEU A 71 3.17 -6.78 8.63
N VAL A 72 3.57 -8.02 8.89
CA VAL A 72 2.92 -8.87 9.89
C VAL A 72 3.40 -8.46 11.28
N PHE A 73 2.46 -8.28 12.21
CA PHE A 73 2.78 -8.26 13.64
C PHE A 73 3.02 -9.69 14.09
N ASN A 74 4.04 -9.93 14.90
CA ASN A 74 4.18 -11.24 15.54
C ASN A 74 2.91 -11.52 16.37
N GLU A 75 2.36 -12.72 16.28
CA GLU A 75 1.14 -13.16 16.98
C GLU A 75 1.20 -12.96 18.51
N ARG A 76 2.40 -12.73 19.05
CA ARG A 76 2.66 -12.49 20.47
C ARG A 76 2.52 -11.04 20.92
N LEU A 77 2.28 -10.09 20.02
CA LEU A 77 2.10 -8.68 20.42
C LEU A 77 0.68 -8.43 20.94
N SER A 78 0.58 -7.78 22.08
CA SER A 78 -0.68 -7.22 22.56
C SER A 78 -1.14 -6.07 21.65
N ARG A 79 -2.45 -5.80 21.63
CA ARG A 79 -3.05 -4.66 20.92
C ARG A 79 -2.38 -3.32 21.22
N LYS A 80 -1.92 -3.13 22.47
CA LYS A 80 -1.20 -1.94 22.89
C LYS A 80 0.17 -1.85 22.20
N GLN A 81 0.91 -2.95 22.13
CA GLN A 81 2.21 -3.01 21.45
C GLN A 81 2.06 -2.82 19.93
N GLU A 82 1.06 -3.44 19.29
CA GLU A 82 0.77 -3.22 17.86
C GLU A 82 0.49 -1.74 17.55
N THR A 83 -0.25 -1.07 18.43
CA THR A 83 -0.52 0.38 18.31
C THR A 83 0.77 1.19 18.40
N VAL A 84 1.66 0.86 19.35
CA VAL A 84 2.96 1.53 19.48
C VAL A 84 3.79 1.33 18.22
N VAL A 85 3.93 0.09 17.73
CA VAL A 85 4.69 -0.21 16.51
C VAL A 85 4.10 0.50 15.29
N SER A 86 2.77 0.51 15.15
CA SER A 86 2.10 1.20 14.04
C SER A 86 2.39 2.70 14.04
N ARG A 87 2.32 3.34 15.21
CA ARG A 87 2.64 4.77 15.37
C ARG A 87 4.10 5.04 15.02
N LEU A 88 5.03 4.21 15.52
CA LEU A 88 6.45 4.38 15.20
C LEU A 88 6.73 4.23 13.70
N ARG A 89 6.06 3.31 12.99
CA ARG A 89 6.21 3.12 11.54
C ARG A 89 5.84 4.36 10.72
N ILE A 90 4.83 5.12 11.15
CA ILE A 90 4.45 6.39 10.50
C ILE A 90 5.17 7.60 11.11
N GLY A 91 6.12 7.37 12.00
CA GLY A 91 6.94 8.41 12.62
C GLY A 91 6.27 9.17 13.76
N HIS A 92 5.28 8.59 14.41
CA HIS A 92 4.59 9.18 15.56
C HIS A 92 5.14 8.67 16.90
N SER A 93 5.60 9.61 17.71
CA SER A 93 5.90 9.44 19.13
C SER A 93 5.60 10.77 19.84
N TRP A 94 5.56 10.76 21.17
CA TRP A 94 5.36 11.98 21.95
C TRP A 94 6.34 13.09 21.54
N ILE A 95 7.65 12.81 21.63
CA ILE A 95 8.71 13.78 21.30
C ILE A 95 8.70 14.24 19.84
N THR A 96 8.14 13.47 18.90
CA THR A 96 8.14 13.85 17.47
C THR A 96 6.86 14.51 16.99
N HIS A 97 5.80 14.56 17.80
CA HIS A 97 4.48 15.05 17.38
C HIS A 97 3.79 15.97 18.40
N GLU A 98 4.22 16.00 19.66
CA GLU A 98 3.62 16.87 20.69
C GLU A 98 3.64 18.34 20.26
N TYR A 99 4.74 18.81 19.66
CA TYR A 99 4.89 20.19 19.21
C TYR A 99 3.81 20.61 18.20
N LEU A 100 3.33 19.69 17.35
CA LEU A 100 2.26 19.95 16.38
C LEU A 100 0.92 20.22 17.09
N LEU A 101 0.66 19.51 18.18
CA LEU A 101 -0.57 19.69 18.97
C LEU A 101 -0.55 21.00 19.76
N LYS A 102 0.64 21.46 20.16
CA LYS A 102 0.83 22.70 20.90
C LYS A 102 1.07 23.92 20.00
N GLY A 103 1.32 23.72 18.70
CA GLY A 103 1.74 24.79 17.80
C GLY A 103 3.13 25.34 18.14
N GLU A 104 3.98 24.52 18.76
CA GLU A 104 5.35 24.88 19.15
C GLU A 104 6.36 24.56 18.03
N GLN A 105 7.60 24.98 18.22
CA GLN A 105 8.68 24.63 17.29
C GLN A 105 9.01 23.13 17.38
N GLN A 106 9.34 22.52 16.23
CA GLN A 106 9.79 21.15 16.20
C GLN A 106 11.03 20.95 17.09
N PRO A 107 11.03 19.93 17.97
CA PRO A 107 12.17 19.70 18.85
C PRO A 107 13.38 19.23 18.03
N TYR A 108 14.56 19.63 18.48
CA TYR A 108 15.81 19.53 17.74
C TYR A 108 16.85 18.73 18.52
N CYS A 109 17.57 17.85 17.82
CA CYS A 109 18.74 17.19 18.39
C CYS A 109 19.94 18.14 18.28
N THR A 110 20.46 18.59 19.42
CA THR A 110 21.61 19.49 19.47
C THR A 110 22.89 18.83 19.02
N ALA A 111 23.10 17.55 19.34
CA ALA A 111 24.32 16.82 18.99
C ALA A 111 24.44 16.52 17.48
N CYS A 112 23.31 16.26 16.81
CA CYS A 112 23.28 15.91 15.39
C CYS A 112 22.86 17.08 14.49
N GLU A 113 22.55 18.22 15.09
CA GLU A 113 22.04 19.41 14.42
C GLU A 113 20.92 19.12 13.42
N CYS A 114 19.92 18.35 13.82
CA CYS A 114 18.76 18.04 12.98
C CYS A 114 17.47 17.91 13.80
N PRO A 115 16.28 18.02 13.17
CA PRO A 115 15.03 17.82 13.87
C PRO A 115 14.87 16.39 14.41
N PHE A 116 14.19 16.24 15.55
CA PHE A 116 13.86 14.91 16.05
C PHE A 116 12.82 14.23 15.15
N THR A 117 13.21 13.07 14.61
CA THR A 117 12.31 12.13 13.93
C THR A 117 12.39 10.75 14.60
N VAL A 118 11.40 9.90 14.35
CA VAL A 118 11.46 8.51 14.86
C VAL A 118 12.65 7.77 14.27
N LYS A 119 12.93 7.95 12.98
CA LYS A 119 14.12 7.40 12.31
C LYS A 119 15.40 7.86 13.01
N HIS A 120 15.51 9.16 13.26
CA HIS A 120 16.65 9.74 13.93
C HIS A 120 16.92 9.06 15.28
N ILE A 121 15.89 8.92 16.11
CA ILE A 121 16.01 8.30 17.43
C ILE A 121 16.34 6.80 17.31
N LEU A 122 15.65 6.08 16.42
CA LEU A 122 15.71 4.62 16.34
C LEU A 122 16.87 4.07 15.52
N VAL A 123 17.52 4.82 14.64
CA VAL A 123 18.63 4.29 13.84
C VAL A 123 19.81 5.24 13.64
N GLU A 124 19.62 6.56 13.62
CA GLU A 124 20.68 7.49 13.17
C GLU A 124 21.48 8.15 14.32
N CYS A 125 20.80 8.61 15.37
CA CYS A 125 21.38 9.48 16.39
C CYS A 125 22.49 8.81 17.20
N ALA A 126 23.67 9.42 17.28
CA ALA A 126 24.80 8.87 18.02
C ALA A 126 24.54 8.82 19.54
N ASP A 127 23.87 9.83 20.10
CA ASP A 127 23.57 9.90 21.54
C ASP A 127 22.71 8.73 22.02
N PHE A 128 21.84 8.22 21.15
CA PHE A 128 20.98 7.08 21.47
C PHE A 128 21.62 5.72 21.16
N LEU A 129 22.83 5.66 20.57
CA LEU A 129 23.46 4.41 20.11
C LEU A 129 23.59 3.36 21.23
N LEU A 130 24.15 3.74 22.38
CA LEU A 130 24.33 2.84 23.52
C LEU A 130 22.99 2.34 24.09
N SER A 131 21.94 3.16 24.01
CA SER A 131 20.60 2.76 24.43
C SER A 131 19.98 1.77 23.44
N ARG A 132 20.12 2.00 22.13
CA ARG A 132 19.61 1.10 21.08
C ARG A 132 20.26 -0.28 21.12
N GLN A 133 21.58 -0.33 21.31
CA GLN A 133 22.36 -1.57 21.33
C GLN A 133 21.94 -2.56 22.43
N LYS A 134 21.23 -2.08 23.47
CA LYS A 134 20.63 -2.93 24.51
C LYS A 134 19.46 -3.76 23.99
N TYR A 135 18.80 -3.32 22.92
CA TYR A 135 17.56 -3.92 22.41
C TYR A 135 17.70 -4.52 21.02
N TYR A 136 18.47 -3.89 20.12
CA TYR A 136 18.66 -4.35 18.74
C TYR A 136 19.99 -3.85 18.14
N LYS A 137 20.43 -4.48 17.04
CA LYS A 137 21.69 -4.19 16.35
C LYS A 137 21.51 -3.72 14.89
N THR A 138 20.31 -3.30 14.51
CA THR A 138 20.02 -2.83 13.16
C THR A 138 20.29 -1.33 12.99
N THR A 139 20.53 -0.91 11.75
CA THR A 139 20.81 0.48 11.36
C THR A 139 19.83 1.01 10.31
N ASP A 140 18.91 0.18 9.83
CA ASP A 140 17.87 0.56 8.87
C ASP A 140 16.46 0.32 9.43
N MET A 141 15.54 1.21 9.05
CA MET A 141 14.15 1.17 9.50
C MET A 141 13.43 -0.08 8.99
N HIS A 142 13.73 -0.51 7.76
CA HIS A 142 13.13 -1.69 7.16
C HIS A 142 13.36 -2.95 8.02
N THR A 143 14.62 -3.26 8.31
CA THR A 143 15.02 -4.43 9.10
C THR A 143 14.53 -4.33 10.54
N LEU A 144 14.53 -3.13 11.14
CA LEU A 144 14.00 -2.91 12.49
C LEU A 144 12.53 -3.32 12.60
N PHE A 145 11.71 -2.99 11.60
CA PHE A 145 10.26 -3.21 11.63
C PHE A 145 9.78 -4.48 10.93
N ARG A 146 10.66 -5.21 10.21
CA ARG A 146 10.34 -6.46 9.50
C ARG A 146 10.02 -7.63 10.43
N GLN A 147 10.68 -7.71 11.59
CA GLN A 147 10.51 -8.83 12.55
C GLN A 147 10.42 -8.34 14.00
N VAL A 148 9.49 -7.45 14.28
CA VAL A 148 9.24 -7.02 15.67
C VAL A 148 8.70 -8.21 16.47
N LYS A 149 9.56 -8.80 17.29
CA LYS A 149 9.19 -9.87 18.24
C LYS A 149 8.67 -9.24 19.53
N ALA A 150 7.74 -9.90 20.20
CA ALA A 150 7.39 -9.54 21.57
C ALA A 150 8.62 -9.68 22.48
N ILE A 151 8.82 -8.69 23.37
CA ILE A 151 9.81 -8.73 24.47
C ILE A 151 9.25 -9.62 25.57
#